data_AF-A0A496WNE3-F1
#
_entry.id   AF-A0A496WNE3-F1
#
_cell.length_a   1.000
_cell.length_b   1.000
_cell.length_c   1.000
_cell.angle_alpha   90.00
_cell.angle_beta   90.00
_cell.angle_gamma   90.00
#
_symmetry.space_group_name_H-M   'P 1'
#
loop_
_entity.id
_entity.type
_entity.pdbx_description
1 polymer ?
#
loop_
_entity_poly.entity_id
_entity_poly.type
_entity_poly.pdbx_seq_one_letter_code
_entity_poly.pdbx_strand_id
1 'polypeptide(L)'
;MKPQLGWTLLSRDALKRAEAQLAQEVQGVRDEIGFLAIHQAYADRFFPGTSVLHTRLRYVMFIPWLYEKLEHRDDRQAIDRRLQREELLLTGRLKRSGENGVIGGRTYPKPSVQPPSMVYWTALGSWGILRPMPNAEYPGRALIHRLMAQRQFGARLHDDEHQLLEEGEHFFSAMPSPPKGWSDPEIPLDFNLRKSEANFLRKSLLSVRRPGPVVAPSLLAQLVDHRTALSPSLTLWSSRVVRAADGDDRAALGRARQAASLAAIGRAVYAALVEGMLAHQDNVSVGNEHRHHLRSILKE
;
A
#
# COMPACT_ATOMS: atom_id res chain seq x y z
N MET A 1 8.52 37.73 -10.97
CA MET A 1 9.65 37.19 -11.77
C MET A 1 9.10 36.07 -12.65
N LYS A 2 9.13 36.22 -13.98
CA LYS A 2 8.60 35.23 -14.94
C LYS A 2 9.66 34.14 -15.17
N PRO A 3 9.35 32.84 -15.01
CA PRO A 3 10.19 31.80 -15.59
C PRO A 3 9.91 31.77 -17.10
N GLN A 4 10.90 32.18 -17.89
CA GLN A 4 10.95 31.98 -19.35
C GLN A 4 11.80 30.73 -19.58
N LEU A 5 11.18 29.62 -20.01
CA LEU A 5 11.81 28.33 -20.39
C LEU A 5 12.88 27.75 -19.43
N GLY A 6 12.53 26.65 -18.76
CA GLY A 6 13.49 25.79 -18.05
C GLY A 6 13.75 24.49 -18.81
N TRP A 7 15.01 24.19 -19.09
CA TRP A 7 15.44 22.86 -19.52
C TRP A 7 15.64 21.98 -18.28
N THR A 8 14.77 21.00 -18.07
CA THR A 8 15.01 19.96 -17.07
C THR A 8 15.91 18.88 -17.67
N LEU A 9 17.21 18.95 -17.39
CA LEU A 9 18.12 17.84 -17.67
C LEU A 9 17.89 16.77 -16.59
N LEU A 10 17.25 15.66 -16.94
CA LEU A 10 17.20 14.50 -16.07
C LEU A 10 18.63 13.91 -16.02
N SER A 11 19.18 13.76 -14.82
CA SER A 11 20.46 13.05 -14.67
C SER A 11 20.28 11.60 -15.13
N ARG A 12 21.37 10.95 -15.56
CA ARG A 12 21.34 9.52 -15.95
C ARG A 12 20.77 8.64 -14.85
N ASP A 13 21.00 8.99 -13.58
CA ASP A 13 20.45 8.28 -12.43
C ASP A 13 18.96 8.57 -12.19
N ALA A 14 18.49 9.77 -12.51
CA ALA A 14 17.06 10.08 -12.50
C ALA A 14 16.32 9.32 -13.60
N LEU A 15 16.93 9.23 -14.79
CA LEU A 15 16.40 8.46 -15.92
C LEU A 15 16.36 6.97 -15.61
N LYS A 16 17.45 6.38 -15.11
CA LYS A 16 17.48 4.96 -14.70
C LYS A 16 16.45 4.63 -13.62
N ARG A 17 16.23 5.52 -12.65
CA ARG A 17 15.19 5.33 -11.62
C ARG A 17 13.78 5.40 -12.21
N ALA A 18 13.53 6.33 -13.14
CA ALA A 18 12.26 6.41 -13.84
C ALA A 18 12.02 5.17 -14.72
N GLU A 19 13.04 4.72 -15.47
CA GLU A 19 12.99 3.50 -16.29
C GLU A 19 12.73 2.25 -15.45
N ALA A 20 13.41 2.11 -14.31
CA ALA A 20 13.19 0.99 -13.39
C ALA A 20 11.78 0.98 -12.79
N GLN A 21 11.24 2.16 -12.46
CA GLN A 21 9.88 2.31 -11.94
C GLN A 21 8.84 1.95 -13.01
N LEU A 22 9.03 2.41 -14.25
CA LEU A 22 8.17 2.06 -15.39
C LEU A 22 8.25 0.57 -15.75
N ALA A 23 9.44 -0.04 -15.64
CA ALA A 23 9.63 -1.46 -15.93
C ALA A 23 9.00 -2.40 -14.87
N GLN A 24 8.77 -1.92 -13.64
CA GLN A 24 8.09 -2.68 -12.59
C GLN A 24 6.56 -2.70 -12.74
N GLU A 25 5.98 -1.83 -13.56
CA GLU A 25 4.53 -1.81 -13.84
C GLU A 25 4.12 -2.91 -14.84
N VAL A 26 4.41 -4.16 -14.52
CA VAL A 26 3.83 -5.31 -15.24
C VAL A 26 2.55 -5.76 -14.54
N GLN A 27 1.43 -5.50 -15.23
CA GLN A 27 0.03 -5.85 -14.94
C GLN A 27 -0.72 -4.99 -13.91
N GLY A 28 -1.36 -3.91 -14.40
CA GLY A 28 -2.62 -3.45 -13.80
C GLY A 28 -3.02 -2.01 -14.13
N VAL A 29 -2.07 -1.09 -14.27
CA VAL A 29 -2.35 0.33 -14.55
C VAL A 29 -1.48 0.75 -15.72
N ARG A 30 -2.09 1.06 -16.85
CA ARG A 30 -1.38 1.69 -17.97
C ARG A 30 -1.34 3.19 -17.64
N ASP A 31 -0.15 3.76 -17.56
CA ASP A 31 0.00 5.22 -17.48
C ASP A 31 0.14 5.77 -18.90
N GLU A 32 -0.99 6.13 -19.51
CA GLU A 32 -0.99 6.56 -20.92
C GLU A 32 -0.31 7.91 -21.14
N ILE A 33 -0.13 8.72 -20.09
CA ILE A 33 0.33 10.12 -20.20
C ILE A 33 1.57 10.41 -19.35
N GLY A 34 1.98 9.50 -18.44
CA GLY A 34 3.20 9.65 -17.64
C GLY A 34 3.00 10.35 -16.29
N PHE A 35 1.76 10.47 -15.79
CA PHE A 35 1.48 11.15 -14.51
C PHE A 35 1.54 10.23 -13.29
N LEU A 36 1.55 8.91 -13.49
CA LEU A 36 1.51 7.93 -12.41
C LEU A 36 2.75 8.02 -11.53
N ALA A 37 3.94 8.19 -12.14
CA ALA A 37 5.18 8.36 -11.40
C ALA A 37 5.16 9.59 -10.46
N ILE A 38 4.61 10.72 -10.93
CA ILE A 38 4.47 11.94 -10.11
C ILE A 38 3.49 11.72 -8.97
N HIS A 39 2.35 11.09 -9.27
CA HIS A 39 1.35 10.74 -8.26
C HIS A 39 1.96 9.82 -7.19
N GLN A 40 2.65 8.77 -7.61
CA GLN A 40 3.25 7.78 -6.72
C GLN A 40 4.34 8.39 -5.85
N ALA A 41 5.18 9.27 -6.40
CA ALA A 41 6.19 9.99 -5.61
C ALA A 41 5.58 10.82 -4.46
N TYR A 42 4.45 11.49 -4.69
CA TYR A 42 3.74 12.21 -3.62
C TYR A 42 2.99 11.26 -2.68
N ALA A 43 2.38 10.20 -3.19
CA ALA A 43 1.70 9.19 -2.37
C ALA A 43 2.68 8.52 -1.40
N ASP A 44 3.84 8.07 -1.88
CA ASP A 44 4.88 7.43 -1.06
C ASP A 44 5.52 8.42 -0.09
N ARG A 45 5.61 9.71 -0.45
CA ARG A 45 6.07 10.75 0.47
C ARG A 45 5.11 10.92 1.65
N PHE A 46 3.81 11.10 1.36
CA PHE A 46 2.82 11.49 2.37
C PHE A 46 2.27 10.29 3.14
N PHE A 47 2.04 9.18 2.46
CA PHE A 47 1.40 7.97 2.99
C PHE A 47 2.19 6.71 2.64
N PRO A 48 3.45 6.58 3.14
CA PRO A 48 4.28 5.42 2.86
C PRO A 48 3.56 4.11 3.14
N GLY A 49 3.62 3.18 2.18
CA GLY A 49 3.05 1.85 2.29
C GLY A 49 1.54 1.77 2.17
N THR A 50 0.83 2.86 1.85
CA THR A 50 -0.58 2.79 1.48
C THR A 50 -0.76 2.39 0.02
N SER A 51 -1.88 1.76 -0.29
CA SER A 51 -2.25 1.36 -1.64
C SER A 51 -3.75 1.56 -1.86
N VAL A 52 -4.15 1.92 -3.09
CA VAL A 52 -5.56 1.97 -3.50
C VAL A 52 -6.23 0.61 -3.47
N LEU A 53 -5.45 -0.47 -3.45
CA LEU A 53 -5.94 -1.85 -3.31
C LEU A 53 -6.34 -2.19 -1.87
N HIS A 54 -5.93 -1.39 -0.88
CA HIS A 54 -6.32 -1.60 0.50
C HIS A 54 -7.82 -1.37 0.68
N THR A 55 -8.50 -2.32 1.32
CA THR A 55 -9.94 -2.24 1.59
C THR A 55 -10.24 -2.02 3.07
N ARG A 56 -9.51 -2.72 3.96
CA ARG A 56 -9.77 -2.73 5.42
C ARG A 56 -8.47 -2.76 6.20
N LEU A 57 -8.36 -1.93 7.23
CA LEU A 57 -7.11 -1.78 7.98
C LEU A 57 -6.70 -3.07 8.71
N ARG A 58 -7.66 -3.85 9.25
CA ARG A 58 -7.39 -5.06 10.05
C ARG A 58 -6.69 -6.18 9.27
N TYR A 59 -6.60 -6.12 7.94
CA TYR A 59 -5.78 -7.07 7.17
C TYR A 59 -4.31 -7.06 7.58
N VAL A 60 -3.76 -5.93 8.03
CA VAL A 60 -2.37 -5.88 8.52
C VAL A 60 -2.15 -6.62 9.84
N MET A 61 -3.23 -7.05 10.50
CA MET A 61 -3.17 -7.96 11.65
C MET A 61 -3.33 -9.41 11.19
N PHE A 62 -4.30 -9.65 10.31
CA PHE A 62 -4.57 -11.00 9.81
C PHE A 62 -3.36 -11.61 9.12
N ILE A 63 -2.62 -10.84 8.32
CA ILE A 63 -1.49 -11.38 7.56
C ILE A 63 -0.38 -11.90 8.48
N PRO A 64 0.19 -11.12 9.41
CA PRO A 64 1.14 -11.65 10.39
C PRO A 64 0.63 -12.90 11.13
N TRP A 65 -0.60 -12.90 11.62
CA TRP A 65 -1.17 -14.06 12.32
C TRP A 65 -1.33 -15.30 11.44
N LEU A 66 -1.52 -15.13 10.11
CA LEU A 66 -1.51 -16.26 9.18
C LEU A 66 -0.09 -16.83 9.08
N TYR A 67 0.94 -15.98 8.99
CA TYR A 67 2.33 -16.44 8.95
C TYR A 67 2.76 -17.12 10.25
N GLU A 68 2.42 -16.56 11.42
CA GLU A 68 2.67 -17.20 12.72
C GLU A 68 2.04 -18.60 12.78
N LYS A 69 0.78 -18.74 12.32
CA LYS A 69 0.11 -20.04 12.21
C LYS A 69 0.85 -21.04 11.30
N LEU A 70 1.56 -20.54 10.28
CA LEU A 70 2.34 -21.37 9.36
C LEU A 70 3.70 -21.77 9.95
N GLU A 71 4.32 -20.94 10.78
CA GLU A 71 5.60 -21.25 11.44
C GLU A 71 5.47 -22.44 12.39
N HIS A 72 4.37 -22.52 13.15
CA HIS A 72 4.15 -23.57 14.15
C HIS A 72 3.68 -24.93 13.60
N ARG A 73 3.62 -25.11 12.27
CA ARG A 73 3.11 -26.35 11.65
C ARG A 73 4.19 -27.06 10.85
N ASP A 74 4.53 -28.27 11.29
CA ASP A 74 5.43 -29.19 10.61
C ASP A 74 4.71 -29.91 9.46
N ASP A 75 4.59 -29.20 8.33
CA ASP A 75 3.99 -29.71 7.10
C ASP A 75 5.01 -29.65 5.96
N ARG A 76 5.09 -30.74 5.17
CA ARG A 76 5.95 -30.87 3.99
C ARG A 76 5.45 -30.05 2.79
N GLN A 77 4.23 -29.50 2.83
CA GLN A 77 3.70 -28.65 1.77
C GLN A 77 4.44 -27.32 1.66
N ALA A 78 4.63 -26.83 0.42
CA ALA A 78 5.20 -25.53 0.15
C ALA A 78 4.41 -24.41 0.84
N ILE A 79 5.13 -23.45 1.45
CA ILE A 79 4.57 -22.33 2.23
C ILE A 79 3.52 -21.56 1.42
N ASP A 80 3.77 -21.31 0.13
CA ASP A 80 2.82 -20.63 -0.77
C ASP A 80 1.45 -21.29 -0.82
N ARG A 81 1.41 -22.62 -0.98
CA ARG A 81 0.14 -23.38 -1.07
C ARG A 81 -0.61 -23.36 0.26
N ARG A 82 0.13 -23.42 1.37
CA ARG A 82 -0.45 -23.35 2.72
C ARG A 82 -1.01 -21.97 3.00
N LEU A 83 -0.27 -20.91 2.69
CA LEU A 83 -0.73 -19.52 2.82
C LEU A 83 -1.96 -19.26 1.96
N GLN A 84 -1.95 -19.68 0.69
CA GLN A 84 -3.10 -19.52 -0.20
C GLN A 84 -4.37 -20.19 0.36
N ARG A 85 -4.24 -21.39 0.97
CA ARG A 85 -5.36 -22.08 1.62
C ARG A 85 -5.88 -21.28 2.81
N GLU A 86 -4.99 -20.82 3.68
CA GLU A 86 -5.36 -20.05 4.88
C GLU A 86 -5.98 -18.69 4.51
N GLU A 87 -5.51 -18.02 3.45
CA GLU A 87 -6.12 -16.80 2.91
C GLU A 87 -7.51 -17.06 2.30
N LEU A 88 -7.70 -18.20 1.64
CA LEU A 88 -9.01 -18.60 1.13
C LEU A 88 -9.99 -18.88 2.29
N LEU A 89 -9.52 -19.52 3.37
CA LEU A 89 -10.32 -19.72 4.58
C LEU A 89 -10.69 -18.39 5.25
N LEU A 90 -9.72 -17.47 5.39
CA LEU A 90 -9.97 -16.11 5.90
C LEU A 90 -11.04 -15.40 5.06
N THR A 91 -10.92 -15.46 3.73
CA THR A 91 -11.91 -14.89 2.80
C THR A 91 -13.30 -15.48 3.03
N GLY A 92 -13.40 -16.81 3.16
CA GLY A 92 -14.66 -17.50 3.42
C GLY A 92 -15.29 -17.09 4.75
N ARG A 93 -14.49 -16.98 5.82
CA ARG A 93 -14.95 -16.56 7.16
C ARG A 93 -15.51 -15.14 7.16
N LEU A 94 -14.79 -14.20 6.56
CA LEU A 94 -15.22 -12.80 6.47
C LEU A 94 -16.48 -12.66 5.60
N LYS A 95 -16.57 -13.41 4.50
CA LYS A 95 -17.75 -13.41 3.62
C LYS A 95 -19.00 -13.97 4.32
N ARG A 96 -18.86 -15.09 5.05
CA ARG A 96 -19.96 -15.66 5.86
C ARG A 96 -20.44 -14.70 6.95
N SER A 97 -19.54 -13.90 7.49
CA SER A 97 -19.86 -12.88 8.51
C SER A 97 -20.55 -11.63 7.93
N GLY A 98 -20.76 -11.56 6.61
CA GLY A 98 -21.41 -10.42 5.96
C GLY A 98 -20.53 -9.17 5.84
N GLU A 99 -19.22 -9.30 6.01
CA GLU A 99 -18.31 -8.17 5.99
C GLU A 99 -18.15 -7.56 4.59
N ASN A 100 -18.06 -6.22 4.52
CA ASN A 100 -17.82 -5.48 3.28
C ASN A 100 -16.33 -5.25 3.04
N GLY A 101 -15.88 -5.25 1.78
CA GLY A 101 -14.47 -5.00 1.44
C GLY A 101 -13.57 -6.23 1.57
N VAL A 102 -14.14 -7.45 1.53
CA VAL A 102 -13.38 -8.70 1.60
C VAL A 102 -12.60 -8.93 0.30
N ILE A 103 -11.28 -8.92 0.40
CA ILE A 103 -10.37 -9.26 -0.71
C ILE A 103 -10.59 -10.73 -1.10
N GLY A 104 -10.77 -11.00 -2.39
CA GLY A 104 -11.13 -12.34 -2.91
C GLY A 104 -12.61 -12.72 -2.75
N GLY A 105 -13.44 -11.87 -2.13
CA GLY A 105 -14.85 -12.18 -1.88
C GLY A 105 -15.69 -12.41 -3.15
N ARG A 106 -15.35 -11.72 -4.25
CA ARG A 106 -16.01 -11.84 -5.57
C ARG A 106 -15.67 -13.15 -6.28
N THR A 107 -14.46 -13.68 -6.09
CA THR A 107 -13.98 -14.89 -6.77
C THR A 107 -14.14 -16.15 -5.93
N TYR A 108 -14.46 -16.00 -4.63
CA TYR A 108 -14.68 -17.11 -3.70
C TYR A 108 -15.71 -18.12 -4.24
N PRO A 109 -15.45 -19.45 -4.21
CA PRO A 109 -14.39 -20.14 -3.44
C PRO A 109 -13.05 -20.32 -4.18
N LYS A 110 -12.79 -19.59 -5.27
CA LYS A 110 -11.48 -19.61 -5.93
C LYS A 110 -10.51 -18.60 -5.28
N PRO A 111 -9.20 -18.93 -5.18
CA PRO A 111 -8.19 -17.99 -4.69
C PRO A 111 -8.16 -16.68 -5.48
N SER A 112 -7.87 -15.57 -4.79
CA SER A 112 -7.67 -14.26 -5.43
C SER A 112 -6.32 -14.23 -6.15
N VAL A 113 -6.27 -13.59 -7.33
CA VAL A 113 -5.01 -13.29 -8.03
C VAL A 113 -4.14 -12.33 -7.21
N GLN A 114 -4.79 -11.40 -6.51
CA GLN A 114 -4.16 -10.46 -5.59
C GLN A 114 -4.65 -10.79 -4.17
N PRO A 115 -4.02 -11.74 -3.46
CA PRO A 115 -4.41 -12.10 -2.11
C PRO A 115 -4.03 -10.99 -1.09
N PRO A 116 -4.62 -10.98 0.11
CA PRO A 116 -4.33 -9.97 1.13
C PRO A 116 -2.83 -9.82 1.45
N SER A 117 -2.09 -10.93 1.55
CA SER A 117 -0.64 -10.91 1.79
C SER A 117 0.15 -10.19 0.70
N MET A 118 -0.35 -10.15 -0.55
CA MET A 118 0.26 -9.38 -1.64
C MET A 118 -0.08 -7.90 -1.47
N VAL A 119 -1.37 -7.61 -1.31
CA VAL A 119 -1.94 -6.26 -1.33
C VAL A 119 -1.37 -5.39 -0.21
N TYR A 120 -1.10 -5.97 0.96
CA TYR A 120 -0.63 -5.25 2.15
C TYR A 120 0.87 -5.42 2.45
N TRP A 121 1.64 -6.14 1.63
CA TRP A 121 3.04 -6.44 1.95
C TRP A 121 3.88 -5.18 2.18
N THR A 122 3.75 -4.20 1.28
CA THR A 122 4.43 -2.90 1.38
C THR A 122 4.01 -2.12 2.62
N ALA A 123 2.76 -2.26 3.05
CA ALA A 123 2.26 -1.65 4.29
C ALA A 123 2.93 -2.26 5.52
N LEU A 124 3.06 -3.60 5.55
CA LEU A 124 3.70 -4.30 6.66
C LEU A 124 5.14 -3.84 6.86
N GLY A 125 5.92 -3.69 5.78
CA GLY A 125 7.26 -3.11 5.85
C GLY A 125 7.25 -1.63 6.26
N SER A 126 6.55 -0.78 5.51
CA SER A 126 6.53 0.67 5.73
C SER A 126 6.04 1.09 7.12
N TRP A 127 5.17 0.29 7.74
CA TRP A 127 4.60 0.58 9.07
C TRP A 127 5.35 -0.13 10.21
N GLY A 128 6.50 -0.76 9.92
CA GLY A 128 7.34 -1.41 10.92
C GLY A 128 6.73 -2.67 11.53
N ILE A 129 5.75 -3.27 10.86
CA ILE A 129 5.11 -4.53 11.29
C ILE A 129 5.95 -5.72 10.83
N LEU A 130 6.48 -5.66 9.61
CA LEU A 130 7.49 -6.58 9.10
C LEU A 130 8.87 -6.04 9.50
N ARG A 131 9.71 -6.88 10.11
CA ARG A 131 11.05 -6.47 10.53
C ARG A 131 11.97 -6.31 9.30
N PRO A 132 12.84 -5.29 9.29
CA PRO A 132 13.87 -5.20 8.27
C PRO A 132 14.90 -6.31 8.48
N MET A 133 15.56 -6.71 7.40
CA MET A 133 16.73 -7.57 7.43
C MET A 133 17.94 -6.79 8.02
N PRO A 134 19.06 -7.45 8.37
CA PRO A 134 20.24 -6.79 8.92
C PRO A 134 20.82 -5.65 8.05
N ASN A 135 20.54 -5.65 6.74
CA ASN A 135 20.90 -4.57 5.81
C ASN A 135 19.90 -3.38 5.79
N ALA A 136 18.98 -3.33 6.75
CA ALA A 136 17.90 -2.34 6.86
C ALA A 136 16.87 -2.36 5.72
N GLU A 137 16.85 -3.39 4.87
CA GLU A 137 15.83 -3.56 3.83
C GLU A 137 14.70 -4.48 4.29
N TYR A 138 13.47 -4.19 3.88
CA TYR A 138 12.34 -5.06 4.18
C TYR A 138 12.35 -6.28 3.22
N PRO A 139 12.26 -7.50 3.76
CA PRO A 139 12.33 -8.70 2.93
C PRO A 139 11.10 -8.81 2.02
N GLY A 140 11.34 -9.18 0.77
CA GLY A 140 10.27 -9.55 -0.15
C GLY A 140 9.58 -10.86 0.29
N ARG A 141 8.31 -11.03 -0.10
CA ARG A 141 7.51 -12.20 0.28
C ARG A 141 8.16 -13.54 -0.07
N ALA A 142 8.73 -13.64 -1.28
CA ALA A 142 9.40 -14.86 -1.75
C ALA A 142 10.63 -15.23 -0.89
N LEU A 143 11.36 -14.23 -0.39
CA LEU A 143 12.49 -14.46 0.52
C LEU A 143 11.99 -15.02 1.86
N ILE A 144 10.93 -14.45 2.43
CA ILE A 144 10.33 -14.96 3.67
C ILE A 144 9.91 -16.42 3.51
N HIS A 145 9.21 -16.76 2.42
CA HIS A 145 8.79 -18.14 2.16
C HIS A 145 9.97 -19.11 2.03
N ARG A 146 11.08 -18.67 1.41
CA ARG A 146 12.30 -19.46 1.33
C ARG A 146 12.93 -19.67 2.70
N LEU A 147 13.04 -18.63 3.52
CA LEU A 147 13.60 -18.71 4.88
C LEU A 147 12.77 -19.63 5.78
N MET A 148 11.44 -19.53 5.70
CA MET A 148 10.51 -20.43 6.39
C MET A 148 10.71 -21.88 5.95
N ALA A 149 10.81 -22.14 4.64
CA ALA A 149 11.00 -23.49 4.11
C ALA A 149 12.33 -24.12 4.55
N GLN A 150 13.37 -23.30 4.73
CA GLN A 150 14.69 -23.75 5.15
C GLN A 150 14.82 -23.90 6.67
N ARG A 151 13.78 -23.57 7.46
CA ARG A 151 13.82 -23.49 8.95
C ARG A 151 15.00 -22.68 9.52
N GLN A 152 15.64 -21.87 8.67
CA GLN A 152 16.91 -21.20 8.99
C GLN A 152 16.75 -20.08 10.02
N PHE A 153 15.53 -19.61 10.23
CA PHE A 153 15.23 -18.52 11.16
C PHE A 153 14.84 -19.02 12.57
N GLY A 154 14.70 -20.34 12.77
CA GLY A 154 14.39 -20.94 14.08
C GLY A 154 15.41 -21.97 14.59
N ALA A 155 16.32 -22.46 13.74
CA ALA A 155 17.26 -23.54 14.08
C ALA A 155 18.64 -23.07 14.56
N ARG A 156 18.92 -21.75 14.60
CA ARG A 156 20.27 -21.22 14.90
C ARG A 156 20.56 -20.91 16.38
N LEU A 157 19.64 -21.17 17.30
CA LEU A 157 19.82 -20.83 18.72
C LEU A 157 19.33 -21.94 19.66
N HIS A 158 19.88 -23.14 19.52
CA HIS A 158 20.20 -23.89 20.74
C HIS A 158 21.63 -23.50 21.07
N ASP A 159 21.78 -22.62 22.06
CA ASP A 159 23.04 -22.57 22.80
C ASP A 159 23.17 -23.89 23.56
N ASP A 160 24.40 -24.32 23.83
CA ASP A 160 24.72 -25.60 24.49
C ASP A 160 24.12 -25.70 25.92
N GLU A 161 23.51 -24.62 26.42
CA GLU A 161 22.88 -24.48 27.74
C GLU A 161 21.33 -24.42 27.74
N HIS A 162 20.63 -24.66 26.61
CA HIS A 162 19.16 -24.76 26.55
C HIS A 162 18.37 -23.56 27.13
N GLN A 163 18.95 -22.35 27.16
CA GLN A 163 18.26 -21.14 27.61
C GLN A 163 17.60 -20.41 26.43
N LEU A 164 16.29 -20.18 26.50
CA LEU A 164 15.53 -19.45 25.49
C LEU A 164 15.95 -17.97 25.51
N LEU A 165 16.70 -17.52 24.50
CA LEU A 165 16.82 -16.10 24.18
C LEU A 165 15.45 -15.61 23.65
N GLU A 166 14.59 -15.09 24.53
CA GLU A 166 13.22 -14.64 24.20
C GLU A 166 13.12 -13.49 23.18
N GLU A 167 14.22 -12.98 22.61
CA GLU A 167 14.22 -11.90 21.61
C GLU A 167 14.71 -12.32 20.20
N GLY A 168 14.85 -13.62 19.96
CA GLY A 168 15.25 -14.19 18.66
C GLY A 168 14.13 -14.22 17.60
N GLU A 169 14.18 -13.25 16.68
CA GLU A 169 13.92 -13.46 15.24
C GLU A 169 12.53 -14.01 14.81
N HIS A 170 11.43 -13.31 15.13
CA HIS A 170 10.18 -13.43 14.35
C HIS A 170 10.20 -12.45 13.15
N PHE A 171 9.66 -12.84 11.98
CA PHE A 171 9.61 -11.95 10.81
C PHE A 171 8.79 -10.68 11.08
N PHE A 172 7.84 -10.76 11.99
CA PHE A 172 6.98 -9.65 12.37
C PHE A 172 7.41 -9.07 13.74
N SER A 173 7.08 -7.80 13.95
CA SER A 173 7.14 -7.17 15.28
C SER A 173 6.22 -7.91 16.27
N ALA A 174 6.39 -7.68 17.58
CA ALA A 174 5.55 -8.32 18.60
C ALA A 174 4.06 -7.98 18.40
N MET A 175 3.34 -8.88 17.73
CA MET A 175 1.94 -8.69 17.36
C MET A 175 1.03 -8.81 18.58
N PRO A 176 -0.07 -8.05 18.66
CA PRO A 176 -1.13 -8.34 19.61
C PRO A 176 -1.66 -9.76 19.39
N SER A 177 -2.06 -10.44 20.47
CA SER A 177 -2.60 -11.80 20.36
C SER A 177 -3.83 -11.83 19.42
N PRO A 178 -3.94 -12.87 18.57
CA PRO A 178 -5.04 -13.00 17.63
C PRO A 178 -6.39 -13.14 18.34
N PRO A 179 -7.50 -12.93 17.61
CA PRO A 179 -8.83 -13.02 18.21
C PRO A 179 -9.14 -14.41 18.78
N LYS A 180 -9.95 -14.47 19.85
CA LYS A 180 -10.55 -15.73 20.31
C LYS A 180 -11.21 -16.43 19.12
N GLY A 181 -10.90 -17.71 18.92
CA GLY A 181 -11.38 -18.45 17.76
C GLY A 181 -10.60 -18.24 16.45
N TRP A 182 -9.42 -17.61 16.48
CA TRP A 182 -8.56 -17.48 15.29
C TRP A 182 -8.26 -18.82 14.63
N SER A 183 -7.97 -19.85 15.42
CA SER A 183 -7.66 -21.20 14.95
C SER A 183 -8.90 -21.99 14.48
N ASP A 184 -10.10 -21.56 14.84
CA ASP A 184 -11.35 -22.24 14.52
C ASP A 184 -11.98 -21.62 13.24
N PRO A 185 -12.09 -22.38 12.14
CA PRO A 185 -12.68 -21.89 10.89
C PRO A 185 -14.18 -21.55 10.97
N GLU A 186 -14.90 -22.09 11.96
CA GLU A 186 -16.34 -21.88 12.12
C GLU A 186 -16.66 -20.58 12.86
N ILE A 187 -15.71 -20.08 13.67
CA ILE A 187 -15.89 -18.82 14.38
C ILE A 187 -15.79 -17.64 13.41
N PRO A 188 -16.81 -16.75 13.36
CA PRO A 188 -16.82 -15.60 12.46
C PRO A 188 -15.69 -14.61 12.79
N LEU A 189 -15.27 -13.86 11.78
CA LEU A 189 -14.30 -12.78 11.89
C LEU A 189 -14.90 -11.50 11.29
N ASP A 190 -14.50 -10.37 11.84
CA ASP A 190 -14.94 -9.04 11.42
C ASP A 190 -13.75 -8.11 11.16
N PHE A 191 -13.98 -6.95 10.56
CA PHE A 191 -12.93 -5.93 10.39
C PHE A 191 -12.81 -4.94 11.55
N ASN A 192 -13.56 -5.11 12.64
CA ASN A 192 -13.54 -4.19 13.77
C ASN A 192 -12.25 -4.35 14.58
N LEU A 193 -11.47 -3.29 14.66
CA LEU A 193 -10.23 -3.28 15.44
C LEU A 193 -10.52 -3.36 16.93
N ARG A 194 -9.85 -4.28 17.61
CA ARG A 194 -9.85 -4.33 19.08
C ARG A 194 -9.00 -3.21 19.66
N LYS A 195 -9.22 -2.88 20.94
CA LYS A 195 -8.46 -1.83 21.63
C LYS A 195 -6.95 -2.06 21.60
N SER A 196 -6.49 -3.30 21.81
CA SER A 196 -5.07 -3.67 21.73
C SER A 196 -4.52 -3.50 20.31
N GLU A 197 -5.25 -3.97 19.31
CA GLU A 197 -4.90 -3.85 17.89
C GLU A 197 -4.80 -2.38 17.45
N ALA A 198 -5.78 -1.55 17.84
CA ALA A 198 -5.79 -0.12 17.54
C ALA A 198 -4.62 0.62 18.20
N ASN A 199 -4.29 0.28 19.46
CA ASN A 199 -3.14 0.87 20.16
C ASN A 199 -1.81 0.49 19.50
N PHE A 200 -1.67 -0.77 19.11
CA PHE A 200 -0.49 -1.25 18.37
C PHE A 200 -0.36 -0.49 17.04
N LEU A 201 -1.43 -0.44 16.23
CA LEU A 201 -1.41 0.26 14.94
C LEU A 201 -1.11 1.73 15.09
N ARG A 202 -1.64 2.40 16.11
CA ARG A 202 -1.32 3.79 16.38
C ARG A 202 0.19 3.96 16.60
N LYS A 203 0.82 3.11 17.41
CA LYS A 203 2.28 3.16 17.63
C LYS A 203 3.05 2.92 16.33
N SER A 204 2.68 1.89 15.57
CA SER A 204 3.27 1.58 14.27
C SER A 204 3.18 2.77 13.30
N LEU A 205 1.99 3.34 13.12
CA LEU A 205 1.77 4.46 12.22
C LEU A 205 2.48 5.75 12.65
N LEU A 206 2.63 6.01 13.96
CA LEU A 206 3.42 7.13 14.48
C LEU A 206 4.93 6.99 14.20
N SER A 207 5.42 5.77 14.06
CA SER A 207 6.82 5.51 13.70
C SER A 207 7.11 5.66 12.21
N VAL A 208 6.09 5.77 11.35
CA VAL A 208 6.28 5.89 9.90
C VAL A 208 7.07 7.15 9.59
N ARG A 209 8.13 6.99 8.80
CA ARG A 209 9.02 8.06 8.38
C ARG A 209 8.81 8.41 6.92
N ARG A 210 9.02 9.69 6.62
CA ARG A 210 9.05 10.22 5.27
C ARG A 210 10.27 9.67 4.52
N PRO A 211 10.10 9.11 3.32
CA PRO A 211 11.23 8.74 2.47
C PRO A 211 12.06 9.97 2.08
N GLY A 212 13.38 9.85 2.17
CA GLY A 212 14.31 10.90 1.76
C GLY A 212 15.53 11.01 2.67
N PRO A 213 16.42 11.97 2.38
CA PRO A 213 17.68 12.15 3.12
C PRO A 213 17.45 12.68 4.54
N VAL A 214 16.34 13.39 4.77
CA VAL A 214 15.97 13.93 6.07
C VAL A 214 14.96 13.00 6.72
N VAL A 215 15.38 12.33 7.80
CA VAL A 215 14.51 11.48 8.60
C VAL A 215 13.54 12.35 9.37
N ALA A 216 12.27 12.33 8.96
CA ALA A 216 11.17 13.04 9.62
C ALA A 216 9.92 12.16 9.65
N PRO A 217 8.96 12.40 10.55
CA PRO A 217 7.66 11.73 10.50
C PRO A 217 6.97 12.02 9.15
N SER A 218 6.29 11.03 8.58
CA SER A 218 5.47 11.24 7.39
C SER A 218 4.21 12.05 7.70
N LEU A 219 3.56 12.61 6.68
CA LEU A 219 2.24 13.23 6.85
C LEU A 219 1.22 12.26 7.46
N LEU A 220 1.27 10.98 7.09
CA LEU A 220 0.48 9.92 7.74
C LEU A 220 0.70 9.87 9.25
N ALA A 221 1.97 9.84 9.70
CA ALA A 221 2.30 9.83 11.13
C ALA A 221 1.80 11.09 11.82
N GLN A 222 1.98 12.27 11.22
CA GLN A 222 1.50 13.55 11.74
C GLN A 222 -0.02 13.58 11.90
N LEU A 223 -0.77 13.09 10.90
CA LEU A 223 -2.23 13.05 10.97
C LEU A 223 -2.75 12.14 12.09
N VAL A 224 -2.06 11.02 12.34
CA VAL A 224 -2.35 10.09 13.45
C VAL A 224 -2.01 10.72 14.80
N ASP A 225 -0.93 11.48 14.88
CA ASP A 225 -0.52 12.17 16.11
C ASP A 225 -1.54 13.25 16.51
N HIS A 226 -1.89 14.11 15.56
CA HIS A 226 -2.89 15.16 15.71
C HIS A 226 -4.34 14.66 15.83
N ARG A 227 -4.57 13.35 15.74
CA ARG A 227 -5.90 12.72 15.79
C ARG A 227 -6.89 13.41 14.84
N THR A 228 -6.44 13.66 13.61
CA THR A 228 -7.22 14.42 12.64
C THR A 228 -8.55 13.71 12.35
N ALA A 229 -9.67 14.37 12.68
CA ALA A 229 -10.99 13.81 12.46
C ALA A 229 -11.26 13.60 10.97
N LEU A 230 -11.59 12.36 10.60
CA LEU A 230 -11.97 11.98 9.24
C LEU A 230 -13.42 12.42 8.98
N SER A 231 -13.65 13.05 7.83
CA SER A 231 -14.98 13.35 7.31
C SER A 231 -15.02 13.07 5.80
N PRO A 232 -16.19 12.79 5.21
CA PRO A 232 -16.31 12.62 3.76
C PRO A 232 -15.83 13.84 2.95
N SER A 233 -15.84 15.02 3.56
CA SER A 233 -15.34 16.28 2.99
C SER A 233 -13.85 16.52 3.19
N LEU A 234 -13.14 15.65 3.93
CA LEU A 234 -11.73 15.82 4.21
C LEU A 234 -10.92 15.54 2.93
N THR A 235 -10.26 16.57 2.43
CA THR A 235 -9.34 16.48 1.29
C THR A 235 -7.91 16.70 1.74
N LEU A 236 -6.95 16.29 0.90
CA LEU A 236 -5.53 16.58 1.10
C LEU A 236 -5.22 18.08 1.26
N TRP A 237 -6.07 18.92 0.68
CA TRP A 237 -5.90 20.38 0.66
C TRP A 237 -6.61 21.08 1.82
N SER A 238 -7.31 20.32 2.66
CA SER A 238 -8.09 20.87 3.77
C SER A 238 -7.17 21.53 4.80
N SER A 239 -7.63 22.64 5.38
CA SER A 239 -6.86 23.39 6.38
C SER A 239 -6.43 22.53 7.58
N ARG A 240 -7.23 21.51 7.93
CA ARG A 240 -6.89 20.52 8.97
C ARG A 240 -5.65 19.70 8.61
N VAL A 241 -5.55 19.20 7.37
CA VAL A 241 -4.38 18.43 6.89
C VAL A 241 -3.15 19.33 6.81
N VAL A 242 -3.32 20.54 6.26
CA VAL A 242 -2.23 21.52 6.14
C VAL A 242 -1.69 21.94 7.51
N ARG A 243 -2.54 22.05 8.54
CA ARG A 243 -2.11 22.36 9.92
C ARG A 243 -1.34 21.22 10.58
N ALA A 244 -1.63 19.97 10.23
CA ALA A 244 -0.91 18.81 10.75
C ALA A 244 0.45 18.62 10.04
N ALA A 245 0.62 19.15 8.83
CA ALA A 245 1.85 19.00 8.07
C ALA A 245 2.99 19.91 8.60
N ASP A 246 4.22 19.39 8.55
CA ASP A 246 5.42 20.19 8.82
C ASP A 246 5.68 21.23 7.69
N GLY A 247 6.74 22.04 7.83
CA GLY A 247 7.07 23.05 6.80
C GLY A 247 7.30 22.46 5.41
N ASP A 248 8.01 21.33 5.34
CA ASP A 248 8.40 20.68 4.09
C ASP A 248 7.21 20.02 3.40
N ASP A 249 6.35 19.34 4.16
CA ASP A 249 5.15 18.69 3.66
C ASP A 249 4.08 19.71 3.31
N ARG A 250 4.00 20.88 3.99
CA ARG A 250 3.17 21.99 3.51
C ARG A 250 3.59 22.50 2.14
N ALA A 251 4.89 22.69 1.93
CA ALA A 251 5.42 23.09 0.62
C ALA A 251 5.19 22.01 -0.44
N ALA A 252 5.38 20.73 -0.07
CA ALA A 252 5.12 19.59 -0.94
C ALA A 252 3.64 19.45 -1.28
N LEU A 253 2.71 19.66 -0.34
CA LEU A 253 1.26 19.65 -0.59
C LEU A 253 0.87 20.73 -1.61
N GLY A 254 1.50 21.92 -1.55
CA GLY A 254 1.32 22.97 -2.54
C GLY A 254 1.71 22.51 -3.96
N ARG A 255 2.88 21.87 -4.11
CA ARG A 255 3.31 21.31 -5.39
C ARG A 255 2.48 20.10 -5.83
N ALA A 256 2.07 19.24 -4.90
CA ALA A 256 1.21 18.10 -5.17
C ALA A 256 -0.15 18.54 -5.71
N ARG A 257 -0.70 19.65 -5.20
CA ARG A 257 -1.93 20.25 -5.73
C ARG A 257 -1.76 20.71 -7.18
N GLN A 258 -0.66 21.40 -7.49
CA GLN A 258 -0.35 21.83 -8.86
C GLN A 258 -0.16 20.64 -9.80
N ALA A 259 0.57 19.61 -9.36
CA ALA A 259 0.76 18.37 -10.11
C ALA A 259 -0.56 17.63 -10.36
N ALA A 260 -1.45 17.57 -9.36
CA ALA A 260 -2.78 16.98 -9.51
C ALA A 260 -3.65 17.75 -10.52
N SER A 261 -3.60 19.09 -10.49
CA SER A 261 -4.27 19.92 -11.48
C SER A 261 -3.73 19.68 -12.90
N LEU A 262 -2.41 19.62 -13.06
CA LEU A 262 -1.79 19.31 -14.35
C LEU A 262 -2.19 17.93 -14.86
N ALA A 263 -2.20 16.91 -13.99
CA ALA A 263 -2.62 15.56 -14.34
C ALA A 263 -4.09 15.51 -14.76
N ALA A 264 -4.98 16.28 -14.11
CA ALA A 264 -6.38 16.38 -14.49
C ALA A 264 -6.55 17.02 -15.87
N ILE A 265 -5.83 18.12 -16.14
CA ILE A 265 -5.84 18.79 -17.46
C ILE A 265 -5.33 17.83 -18.54
N GLY A 266 -4.18 17.18 -18.30
CA GLY A 266 -3.60 16.24 -19.26
C GLY A 266 -4.54 15.08 -19.59
N ARG A 267 -5.20 14.49 -18.58
CA ARG A 267 -6.21 13.44 -18.78
C ARG A 267 -7.42 13.95 -19.57
N ALA A 268 -7.91 15.16 -19.30
CA ALA A 268 -9.03 15.74 -20.04
C ALA A 268 -8.68 15.98 -21.52
N VAL A 269 -7.48 16.50 -21.80
CA VAL A 269 -6.98 16.67 -23.17
C VAL A 269 -6.85 15.32 -23.88
N TYR A 270 -6.24 14.34 -23.21
CA TYR A 270 -6.10 12.99 -23.77
C TYR A 270 -7.46 12.35 -24.07
N ALA A 271 -8.41 12.41 -23.14
CA ALA A 271 -9.76 11.89 -23.35
C ALA A 271 -10.45 12.55 -24.56
N ALA A 272 -10.32 13.88 -24.71
CA ALA A 272 -10.86 14.60 -25.85
C ALA A 272 -10.19 14.19 -27.18
N LEU A 273 -8.87 13.94 -27.18
CA LEU A 273 -8.15 13.44 -28.36
C LEU A 273 -8.60 12.02 -28.74
N VAL A 274 -8.76 11.13 -27.76
CA VAL A 274 -9.25 9.76 -27.96
C VAL A 274 -10.68 9.78 -28.51
N GLU A 275 -11.58 10.60 -27.95
CA GLU A 275 -12.93 10.79 -28.52
C GLU A 275 -12.88 11.27 -29.98
N GLY A 276 -11.92 12.15 -30.31
CA GLY A 276 -11.71 12.66 -31.65
C GLY A 276 -11.27 11.56 -32.62
N MET A 277 -10.28 10.76 -32.23
CA MET A 277 -9.80 9.64 -33.05
C MET A 277 -10.88 8.60 -33.27
N LEU A 278 -11.59 8.18 -32.22
CA LEU A 278 -12.66 7.19 -32.33
C LEU A 278 -13.79 7.65 -33.27
N ALA A 279 -14.20 8.92 -33.16
CA ALA A 279 -15.28 9.46 -33.97
C ALA A 279 -14.88 9.71 -35.44
N HIS A 280 -13.64 10.13 -35.71
CA HIS A 280 -13.22 10.59 -37.04
C HIS A 280 -12.37 9.59 -37.83
N GLN A 281 -11.65 8.70 -37.15
CA GLN A 281 -10.75 7.72 -37.78
C GLN A 281 -11.35 6.31 -37.73
N ASP A 282 -11.87 5.91 -36.57
CA ASP A 282 -12.36 4.54 -36.38
C ASP A 282 -13.88 4.40 -36.63
N ASN A 283 -14.56 5.52 -36.93
CA ASN A 283 -16.00 5.62 -37.16
C ASN A 283 -16.86 4.99 -36.03
N VAL A 284 -16.35 5.05 -34.80
CA VAL A 284 -17.02 4.55 -33.60
C VAL A 284 -17.88 5.67 -33.01
N SER A 285 -19.17 5.39 -32.79
CA SER A 285 -20.07 6.31 -32.10
C SER A 285 -19.70 6.39 -30.62
N VAL A 286 -19.10 7.51 -30.21
CA VAL A 286 -18.74 7.81 -28.82
C VAL A 286 -19.28 9.17 -28.42
N GLY A 287 -19.44 9.37 -27.10
CA GLY A 287 -19.76 10.68 -26.53
C GLY A 287 -18.74 11.75 -26.93
N ASN A 288 -19.14 13.02 -26.79
CA ASN A 288 -18.30 14.18 -27.11
C ASN A 288 -18.09 15.12 -25.92
N GLU A 289 -18.37 14.65 -24.70
CA GLU A 289 -18.35 15.46 -23.49
C GLU A 289 -16.98 16.11 -23.27
N HIS A 290 -15.90 15.32 -23.40
CA HIS A 290 -14.55 15.83 -23.16
C HIS A 290 -14.12 16.81 -24.25
N ARG A 291 -14.42 16.51 -25.53
CA ARG A 291 -14.16 17.46 -26.64
C ARG A 291 -14.94 18.76 -26.50
N HIS A 292 -16.19 18.70 -26.05
CA HIS A 292 -17.03 19.88 -25.85
C HIS A 292 -16.47 20.75 -24.71
N HIS A 293 -16.20 20.17 -23.55
CA HIS A 293 -15.65 20.89 -22.41
C HIS A 293 -14.27 21.49 -22.70
N LEU A 294 -13.39 20.75 -23.39
CA LEU A 294 -12.06 21.26 -23.76
C LEU A 294 -12.16 22.51 -24.65
N ARG A 295 -13.09 22.54 -25.61
CA ARG A 295 -13.33 23.72 -26.45
C ARG A 295 -13.85 24.92 -25.67
N SER A 296 -14.62 24.70 -24.61
CA SER A 296 -15.08 25.78 -23.73
C SER A 296 -13.90 26.40 -22.97
N ILE A 297 -13.02 25.56 -22.41
CA ILE A 297 -11.87 26.00 -21.62
C ILE A 297 -10.84 26.74 -22.49
N LEU A 298 -10.61 26.32 -23.73
CA LEU A 298 -9.66 26.98 -24.64
C LEU A 298 -10.14 28.34 -25.18
N LYS A 299 -11.42 28.69 -24.99
CA LYS A 299 -12.01 29.96 -25.44
C LYS A 299 -12.00 31.06 -24.37
N GLU A 300 -11.74 30.70 -23.11
CA GLU A 300 -11.51 31.61 -21.99
C GLU A 300 -10.04 32.01 -21.90
#